data_AF-A0A833HGG9-F1
#
_entry.id   AF-A0A833HGG9-F1
#
_cell.length_a   1.000
_cell.length_b   1.000
_cell.length_c   1.000
_cell.angle_alpha   90.00
_cell.angle_beta   90.00
_cell.angle_gamma   90.00
#
_symmetry.space_group_name_H-M   'P 1'
#
loop_
_entity.id
_entity.type
_entity.pdbx_description
1 polymer ?
#
loop_
_entity_poly.entity_id
_entity_poly.type
_entity_poly.pdbx_seq_one_letter_code
_entity_poly.pdbx_strand_id
1 'polypeptide(L)'
;PAAAATPARPLPPLDASDAFVREAAALLSTRAELASWLAHEGLVRRYVAVVANVAEGASPAPHVGFLRPAGGFTTLGGANEATVDPASFRRHDLATAVFTSLDTAAAARLHRELTPLIDIAWSEIGEPGRRFDDVLATAIGRLVAVQVPDGPVAVVADGAVWQYADPALAALPAAEKHLLRLGPDNARAVQAKLRELAAALGLSLP
;
A
#
# COMPACT_ATOMS: atom_id res chain seq x y z
N PRO A 1 38.21 -0.42 14.39
CA PRO A 1 37.46 0.65 15.10
C PRO A 1 35.98 0.28 15.23
N ALA A 2 35.53 0.01 16.46
CA ALA A 2 34.12 -0.22 16.76
C ALA A 2 33.36 1.10 16.57
N ALA A 3 32.41 1.13 15.63
CA ALA A 3 31.49 2.24 15.50
C ALA A 3 30.63 2.29 16.76
N ALA A 4 30.71 3.40 17.50
CA ALA A 4 29.85 3.66 18.64
C ALA A 4 28.40 3.67 18.15
N ALA A 5 27.60 2.71 18.63
CA ALA A 5 26.16 2.73 18.43
C ALA A 5 25.60 3.94 19.20
N THR A 6 25.07 4.93 18.49
CA THR A 6 24.25 6.00 19.07
C THR A 6 23.14 5.34 19.88
N PRO A 7 22.90 5.72 21.16
CA PRO A 7 21.83 5.14 21.94
C PRO A 7 20.50 5.38 21.21
N ALA A 8 19.84 4.31 20.79
CA ALA A 8 18.53 4.38 20.18
C ALA A 8 17.58 5.06 21.20
N ARG A 9 16.91 6.13 20.77
CA ARG A 9 15.88 6.79 21.56
C ARG A 9 14.86 5.70 21.94
N PRO A 10 14.49 5.54 23.23
CA PRO A 10 13.54 4.51 23.62
C PRO A 10 12.20 4.77 22.91
N LEU A 11 11.63 3.71 22.32
CA LEU A 11 10.33 3.81 21.67
C LEU A 11 9.23 4.04 22.72
N PRO A 12 8.27 4.94 22.46
CA PRO A 12 7.10 5.08 23.31
C PRO A 12 6.22 3.81 23.26
N PRO A 13 5.35 3.58 24.25
CA PRO A 13 4.32 2.54 24.17
C PRO A 13 3.47 2.68 22.90
N LEU A 14 2.94 1.56 22.37
CA LEU A 14 2.16 1.54 21.12
C LEU A 14 1.02 2.57 21.12
N ASP A 15 0.27 2.69 22.23
CA ASP A 15 -0.85 3.63 22.37
C ASP A 15 -0.43 5.11 22.39
N ALA A 16 0.84 5.40 22.68
CA ALA A 16 1.41 6.75 22.71
C ALA A 16 2.40 6.99 21.55
N SER A 17 2.45 6.08 20.56
CA SER A 17 3.50 6.07 19.55
C SER A 17 3.26 6.99 18.35
N ASP A 18 2.02 7.46 18.15
CA ASP A 18 1.65 8.19 16.93
C ASP A 18 2.46 9.47 16.70
N ALA A 19 2.75 10.25 17.75
CA ALA A 19 3.56 11.47 17.61
C ALA A 19 4.98 11.14 17.14
N PHE A 20 5.60 10.14 17.77
CA PHE A 20 6.94 9.68 17.41
C PHE A 20 7.00 9.13 15.98
N VAL A 21 6.08 8.24 15.64
CA VAL A 21 5.99 7.61 14.31
C VAL A 21 5.75 8.66 13.23
N ARG A 22 4.88 9.64 13.49
CA ARG A 22 4.58 10.73 12.56
C ARG A 22 5.77 11.63 12.29
N GLU A 23 6.49 12.05 13.33
CA GLU A 23 7.72 12.85 13.17
C GLU A 23 8.75 12.11 12.31
N ALA A 24 8.97 10.82 12.58
CA ALA A 24 9.93 10.02 11.84
C ALA A 24 9.47 9.73 10.40
N ALA A 25 8.20 9.36 10.21
CA ALA A 25 7.63 9.02 8.90
C ALA A 25 7.48 10.23 7.98
N ALA A 26 7.28 11.44 8.54
CA ALA A 26 7.21 12.67 7.76
C ALA A 26 8.52 12.98 7.02
N LEU A 27 9.66 12.44 7.49
CA LEU A 27 10.96 12.61 6.85
C LEU A 27 11.17 11.68 5.65
N LEU A 28 10.25 10.75 5.39
CA LEU A 28 10.37 9.81 4.26
C LEU A 28 10.12 10.48 2.91
N SER A 29 9.42 11.62 2.87
CA SER A 29 9.16 12.36 1.63
C SER A 29 9.01 13.85 1.90
N THR A 30 9.43 14.68 0.96
CA THR A 30 9.22 16.13 1.00
C THR A 30 7.81 16.54 0.59
N ARG A 31 6.94 15.59 0.21
CA ARG A 31 5.57 15.87 -0.23
C ARG A 31 4.66 16.15 0.97
N ALA A 32 4.01 17.31 0.97
CA ALA A 32 3.16 17.77 2.08
C ALA A 32 1.96 16.84 2.33
N GLU A 33 1.49 16.12 1.30
CA GLU A 33 0.37 15.20 1.41
C GLU A 33 0.69 13.97 2.28
N LEU A 34 1.96 13.58 2.39
CA LEU A 34 2.35 12.53 3.34
C LEU A 34 2.05 12.96 4.78
N ALA A 35 2.38 14.20 5.15
CA ALA A 35 2.12 14.72 6.48
C ALA A 35 0.63 14.78 6.81
N SER A 36 -0.23 15.12 5.84
CA SER A 36 -1.69 15.13 6.05
C SER A 36 -2.27 13.73 6.23
N TRP A 37 -1.69 12.71 5.62
CA TRP A 37 -2.10 11.33 5.84
C TRP A 37 -1.62 10.77 7.16
N LEU A 38 -0.39 11.12 7.55
CA LEU A 38 0.14 10.82 8.87
C LEU A 38 -0.59 11.58 9.97
N ALA A 39 -1.48 12.53 9.65
CA ALA A 39 -2.32 13.25 10.59
C ALA A 39 -3.25 12.33 11.42
N HIS A 40 -3.59 11.17 10.88
CA HIS A 40 -4.54 10.24 11.50
C HIS A 40 -3.94 9.45 12.66
N GLU A 41 -4.81 8.85 13.48
CA GLU A 41 -4.42 8.05 14.64
C GLU A 41 -4.20 6.56 14.30
N GLY A 42 -3.49 5.88 15.20
CA GLY A 42 -3.19 4.46 15.17
C GLY A 42 -2.27 4.10 14.01
N LEU A 43 -1.19 4.86 13.79
CA LEU A 43 -0.36 4.76 12.58
C LEU A 43 0.26 3.36 12.42
N VAL A 44 0.82 2.81 13.51
CA VAL A 44 1.43 1.46 13.50
C VAL A 44 0.37 0.38 13.28
N ARG A 45 -0.74 0.43 14.04
CA ARG A 45 -1.84 -0.54 13.89
C ARG A 45 -2.46 -0.51 12.50
N ARG A 46 -2.63 0.68 11.93
CA ARG A 46 -3.13 0.87 10.55
C ARG A 46 -2.18 0.28 9.54
N TYR A 47 -0.87 0.53 9.69
CA TYR A 47 0.14 -0.07 8.82
C TYR A 47 0.07 -1.61 8.85
N VAL A 48 0.04 -2.19 10.05
CA VAL A 48 -0.06 -3.65 10.24
C VAL A 48 -1.35 -4.19 9.62
N ALA A 49 -2.51 -3.57 9.87
CA ALA A 49 -3.80 -4.02 9.33
C ALA A 49 -3.87 -3.92 7.80
N VAL A 50 -3.30 -2.87 7.21
CA VAL A 50 -3.21 -2.73 5.74
C VAL A 50 -2.38 -3.85 5.14
N VAL A 51 -1.21 -4.12 5.72
CA VAL A 51 -0.32 -5.18 5.24
C VAL A 51 -0.97 -6.56 5.39
N ALA A 52 -1.62 -6.83 6.52
CA ALA A 52 -2.35 -8.06 6.77
C ALA A 52 -3.46 -8.28 5.74
N ASN A 53 -4.33 -7.29 5.52
CA ASN A 53 -5.41 -7.38 4.53
C ASN A 53 -4.86 -7.67 3.13
N VAL A 54 -3.80 -6.98 2.71
CA VAL A 54 -3.20 -7.20 1.39
C VAL A 54 -2.59 -8.59 1.28
N ALA A 55 -1.92 -9.09 2.32
CA ALA A 55 -1.35 -10.44 2.34
C ALA A 55 -2.43 -11.53 2.18
N GLU A 56 -3.65 -11.27 2.66
CA GLU A 56 -4.82 -12.14 2.50
C GLU A 56 -5.59 -11.92 1.19
N GLY A 57 -5.21 -10.93 0.37
CA GLY A 57 -5.93 -10.53 -0.83
C GLY A 57 -7.21 -9.71 -0.55
N ALA A 58 -7.40 -9.29 0.70
CA ALA A 58 -8.50 -8.47 1.15
C ALA A 58 -8.26 -6.97 0.86
N SER A 59 -9.35 -6.20 0.83
CA SER A 59 -9.30 -4.76 0.59
C SER A 59 -8.76 -4.01 1.82
N PRO A 60 -7.69 -3.20 1.70
CA PRO A 60 -7.23 -2.35 2.79
C PRO A 60 -8.09 -1.08 2.98
N ALA A 61 -9.08 -0.84 2.10
CA ALA A 61 -9.87 0.39 2.06
C ALA A 61 -10.47 0.85 3.41
N PRO A 62 -10.95 -0.02 4.33
CA PRO A 62 -11.44 0.40 5.64
C PRO A 62 -10.41 1.17 6.48
N HIS A 63 -9.11 0.91 6.27
CA HIS A 63 -8.02 1.54 7.01
C HIS A 63 -7.44 2.78 6.32
N VAL A 64 -7.68 2.91 5.01
CA VAL A 64 -7.10 3.98 4.17
C VAL A 64 -8.16 4.80 3.44
N GLY A 65 -9.31 5.04 4.08
CA GLY A 65 -10.40 5.84 3.51
C GLY A 65 -9.99 7.26 3.09
N PHE A 66 -8.96 7.82 3.71
CA PHE A 66 -8.37 9.13 3.36
C PHE A 66 -7.62 9.12 2.02
N LEU A 67 -7.27 7.95 1.47
CA LEU A 67 -6.70 7.78 0.13
C LEU A 67 -7.77 7.64 -0.96
N ARG A 68 -9.05 7.75 -0.60
CA ARG A 68 -10.13 7.61 -1.57
C ARG A 68 -9.98 8.67 -2.68
N PRO A 69 -9.92 8.24 -3.96
CA PRO A 69 -9.79 9.17 -5.07
C PRO A 69 -10.97 10.15 -5.12
N ALA A 70 -10.68 11.41 -5.41
CA ALA A 70 -11.70 12.41 -5.72
C ALA A 70 -12.25 12.22 -7.14
N GLY A 71 -13.53 12.52 -7.35
CA GLY A 71 -14.19 12.42 -8.65
C GLY A 71 -14.69 11.03 -9.04
N GLY A 72 -15.58 10.99 -10.02
CA GLY A 72 -16.22 9.77 -10.51
C GLY A 72 -15.30 8.90 -11.36
N PHE A 73 -15.64 7.62 -11.46
CA PHE A 73 -15.08 6.71 -12.46
C PHE A 73 -15.88 6.86 -13.76
N THR A 74 -15.18 6.95 -14.88
CA THR A 74 -15.74 7.13 -16.23
C THR A 74 -15.32 5.98 -17.15
N THR A 75 -16.13 5.72 -18.16
CA THR A 75 -15.88 4.72 -19.20
C THR A 75 -15.98 5.37 -20.57
N LEU A 76 -15.29 4.76 -21.55
CA LEU A 76 -15.44 5.07 -22.96
C LEU A 76 -16.31 3.98 -23.62
N GLY A 77 -17.12 4.36 -24.61
CA GLY A 77 -18.01 3.43 -25.31
C GLY A 77 -19.39 3.28 -24.67
N GLY A 78 -20.24 2.46 -25.28
CA GLY A 78 -21.58 2.13 -24.76
C GLY A 78 -21.53 1.01 -23.71
N ALA A 79 -22.62 0.80 -22.97
CA ALA A 79 -22.67 -0.13 -21.84
C ALA A 79 -22.21 -1.58 -22.15
N ASN A 80 -22.34 -2.04 -23.41
CA ASN A 80 -21.97 -3.39 -23.84
C ASN A 80 -20.53 -3.51 -24.37
N GLU A 81 -19.84 -2.39 -24.61
CA GLU A 81 -18.46 -2.34 -25.12
C GLU A 81 -17.63 -1.33 -24.31
N ALA A 82 -17.99 -1.14 -23.04
CA ALA A 82 -17.40 -0.12 -22.19
C ALA A 82 -15.95 -0.50 -21.85
N THR A 83 -15.05 0.47 -21.96
CA THR A 83 -13.67 0.35 -21.50
C THR A 83 -13.40 1.41 -20.44
N VAL A 84 -12.46 1.14 -19.52
CA VAL A 84 -12.03 2.14 -18.54
C VAL A 84 -11.49 3.36 -19.29
N ASP A 85 -12.05 4.54 -18.99
CA ASP A 85 -11.49 5.80 -19.48
C ASP A 85 -10.13 6.04 -18.81
N PRO A 86 -9.02 6.19 -19.55
CA PRO A 86 -7.71 6.47 -18.97
C PRO A 86 -7.69 7.69 -18.03
N ALA A 87 -8.58 8.68 -18.23
CA ALA A 87 -8.73 9.81 -17.32
C ALA A 87 -9.12 9.39 -15.90
N SER A 88 -9.80 8.24 -15.74
CA SER A 88 -10.17 7.69 -14.43
C SER A 88 -8.96 7.26 -13.60
N PHE A 89 -7.84 6.92 -14.23
CA PHE A 89 -6.62 6.53 -13.52
C PHE A 89 -5.92 7.72 -12.87
N ARG A 90 -6.08 8.92 -13.44
CA ARG A 90 -5.46 10.15 -12.91
C ARG A 90 -5.86 10.50 -11.49
N ARG A 91 -7.00 9.99 -11.03
CA ARG A 91 -7.47 10.15 -9.65
C ARG A 91 -6.55 9.48 -8.63
N HIS A 92 -5.72 8.54 -9.07
CA HIS A 92 -4.75 7.82 -8.26
C HIS A 92 -3.32 8.38 -8.37
N ASP A 93 -3.08 9.38 -9.22
CA ASP A 93 -1.74 9.95 -9.45
C ASP A 93 -1.15 10.51 -8.16
N LEU A 94 -1.95 11.22 -7.36
CA LEU A 94 -1.47 11.81 -6.11
C LEU A 94 -1.00 10.72 -5.11
N ALA A 95 -1.84 9.70 -4.91
CA ALA A 95 -1.51 8.57 -4.03
C ALA A 95 -0.23 7.87 -4.48
N THR A 96 -0.13 7.60 -5.78
CA THR A 96 1.03 6.94 -6.38
C THR A 96 2.29 7.80 -6.27
N ALA A 97 2.19 9.10 -6.56
CA ALA A 97 3.32 10.01 -6.53
C ALA A 97 3.86 10.22 -5.11
N VAL A 98 3.00 10.19 -4.08
CA VAL A 98 3.47 10.20 -2.68
C VAL A 98 4.14 8.89 -2.31
N PHE A 99 3.51 7.75 -2.59
CA PHE A 99 4.10 6.44 -2.26
C PHE A 99 5.45 6.21 -2.95
N THR A 100 5.56 6.55 -4.22
CA THR A 100 6.80 6.38 -5.01
C THR A 100 7.90 7.37 -4.60
N SER A 101 7.54 8.51 -4.00
CA SER A 101 8.50 9.51 -3.50
C SER A 101 9.20 9.15 -2.18
N LEU A 102 8.76 8.08 -1.50
CA LEU A 102 9.35 7.69 -0.21
C LEU A 102 10.84 7.35 -0.36
N ASP A 103 11.72 7.85 0.49
CA ASP A 103 13.11 7.41 0.55
C ASP A 103 13.14 5.93 1.01
N THR A 104 13.53 5.05 0.08
CA THR A 104 13.51 3.60 0.30
C THR A 104 14.42 3.18 1.47
N ALA A 105 15.61 3.80 1.57
CA ALA A 105 16.57 3.43 2.60
C ALA A 105 16.12 3.96 3.98
N ALA A 106 15.55 5.17 4.03
CA ALA A 106 14.97 5.73 5.25
C ALA A 106 13.75 4.92 5.70
N ALA A 107 12.86 4.53 4.78
CA ALA A 107 11.69 3.72 5.07
C ALA A 107 12.09 2.35 5.66
N ALA A 108 13.10 1.69 5.07
CA ALA A 108 13.61 0.42 5.59
C ALA A 108 14.27 0.55 6.97
N ARG A 109 14.99 1.66 7.23
CA ARG A 109 15.53 1.95 8.57
C ARG A 109 14.41 2.19 9.59
N LEU A 110 13.42 3.00 9.23
CA LEU A 110 12.29 3.30 10.11
C LEU A 110 11.47 2.05 10.41
N HIS A 111 11.23 1.18 9.42
CA HIS A 111 10.56 -0.10 9.64
C HIS A 111 11.29 -0.94 10.69
N ARG A 112 12.62 -1.10 10.56
CA ARG A 112 13.44 -1.86 11.53
C ARG A 112 13.45 -1.21 12.92
N GLU A 113 13.47 0.12 12.98
CA GLU A 113 13.37 0.85 14.23
C GLU A 113 12.01 0.63 14.91
N LEU A 114 10.93 0.58 14.13
CA LEU A 114 9.58 0.37 14.63
C LEU A 114 9.21 -1.11 14.83
N THR A 115 10.08 -2.07 14.51
CA THR A 115 9.81 -3.52 14.64
C THR A 115 9.19 -3.89 16.01
N PRO A 116 9.69 -3.39 17.16
CA PRO A 116 9.06 -3.72 18.45
C PRO A 116 7.58 -3.27 18.55
N LEU A 117 7.22 -2.11 17.97
CA LEU A 117 5.84 -1.62 17.97
C LEU A 117 4.97 -2.38 16.95
N ILE A 118 5.56 -2.71 15.80
CA ILE A 118 4.92 -3.50 14.74
C ILE A 118 4.60 -4.90 15.26
N ASP A 119 5.51 -5.54 15.98
CA ASP A 119 5.31 -6.88 16.55
C ASP A 119 4.20 -6.88 17.61
N ILE A 120 4.13 -5.84 18.46
CA ILE A 120 3.03 -5.69 19.43
C ILE A 120 1.71 -5.54 18.68
N ALA A 121 1.63 -4.62 17.71
CA ALA A 121 0.41 -4.40 16.93
C ALA A 121 0.00 -5.64 16.12
N TRP A 122 0.96 -6.40 15.58
CA TRP A 122 0.70 -7.64 14.88
C TRP A 122 0.17 -8.72 15.82
N SER A 123 0.67 -8.81 17.06
CA SER A 123 0.15 -9.76 18.05
C SER A 123 -1.32 -9.53 18.44
N GLU A 124 -1.87 -8.33 18.20
CA GLU A 124 -3.28 -8.02 18.47
C GLU A 124 -4.24 -8.63 17.43
N ILE A 125 -3.77 -8.88 16.19
CA ILE A 125 -4.64 -9.30 15.07
C ILE A 125 -4.11 -10.50 14.28
N GLY A 126 -2.87 -10.89 14.51
CA GLY A 126 -2.13 -11.84 13.70
C GLY A 126 -2.12 -13.25 14.25
N GLU A 127 -1.84 -14.19 13.35
CA GLU A 127 -1.73 -15.61 13.71
C GLU A 127 -0.53 -15.89 14.62
N PRO A 128 -0.70 -16.67 15.70
CA PRO A 128 0.39 -17.05 16.59
C PRO A 128 1.56 -17.70 15.84
N GLY A 129 2.77 -17.19 16.07
CA GLY A 129 4.01 -17.74 15.52
C GLY A 129 4.35 -17.30 14.08
N ARG A 130 3.46 -16.58 13.39
CA ARG A 130 3.79 -15.96 12.09
C ARG A 130 4.45 -14.60 12.30
N ARG A 131 5.62 -14.36 11.70
CA ARG A 131 6.31 -13.07 11.82
C ARG A 131 5.70 -12.05 10.87
N PHE A 132 5.66 -10.79 11.29
CA PHE A 132 5.11 -9.72 10.45
C PHE A 132 5.90 -9.54 9.14
N ASP A 133 7.23 -9.69 9.16
CA ASP A 133 8.05 -9.61 7.95
C ASP A 133 7.63 -10.62 6.87
N ASP A 134 7.18 -11.82 7.27
CA ASP A 134 6.70 -12.85 6.33
C ASP A 134 5.33 -12.44 5.73
N VAL A 135 4.50 -11.75 6.53
CA VAL A 135 3.22 -11.17 6.07
C VAL A 135 3.48 -10.03 5.09
N LEU A 136 4.43 -9.14 5.40
CA LEU A 136 4.84 -8.03 4.54
C LEU A 136 5.40 -8.54 3.21
N ALA A 137 6.27 -9.54 3.24
CA ALA A 137 6.78 -10.19 2.03
C ALA A 137 5.65 -10.79 1.18
N THR A 138 4.66 -11.44 1.81
CA THR A 138 3.48 -11.98 1.13
C THR A 138 2.65 -10.88 0.47
N ALA A 139 2.37 -9.79 1.20
CA ALA A 139 1.61 -8.65 0.70
C ALA A 139 2.30 -8.00 -0.52
N ILE A 140 3.60 -7.76 -0.43
CA ILE A 140 4.39 -7.20 -1.52
C ILE A 140 4.40 -8.17 -2.71
N GLY A 141 4.69 -9.46 -2.49
CA GLY A 141 4.75 -10.48 -3.52
C GLY A 141 3.45 -10.56 -4.33
N ARG A 142 2.29 -10.59 -3.65
CA ARG A 142 0.97 -10.55 -4.28
C ARG A 142 0.82 -9.40 -5.26
N LEU A 143 1.09 -8.16 -4.81
CA LEU A 143 0.93 -6.98 -5.65
C LEU A 143 1.96 -6.95 -6.79
N VAL A 144 3.19 -7.37 -6.52
CA VAL A 144 4.29 -7.42 -7.51
C VAL A 144 4.02 -8.46 -8.61
N ALA A 145 3.31 -9.54 -8.30
CA ALA A 145 2.98 -10.62 -9.24
C ALA A 145 1.81 -10.29 -10.19
N VAL A 146 1.01 -9.27 -9.88
CA VAL A 146 -0.11 -8.86 -10.74
C VAL A 146 0.38 -8.49 -12.13
N GLN A 147 -0.21 -9.13 -13.15
CA GLN A 147 0.01 -8.76 -14.54
C GLN A 147 -0.84 -7.55 -14.88
N VAL A 148 -0.18 -6.43 -15.15
CA VAL A 148 -0.85 -5.17 -15.50
C VAL A 148 -1.21 -5.20 -16.99
N PRO A 149 -2.49 -5.13 -17.37
CA PRO A 149 -2.92 -5.20 -18.77
C PRO A 149 -2.28 -4.12 -19.65
N ASP A 150 -1.85 -4.52 -20.83
CA ASP A 150 -1.40 -3.61 -21.89
C ASP A 150 -2.57 -3.26 -22.80
N GLY A 151 -3.19 -2.10 -22.59
CA GLY A 151 -4.25 -1.56 -23.44
C GLY A 151 -5.58 -1.30 -22.72
N PRO A 152 -6.65 -1.02 -23.49
CA PRO A 152 -7.98 -0.73 -22.94
C PRO A 152 -8.51 -1.91 -22.12
N VAL A 153 -8.98 -1.63 -20.90
CA VAL A 153 -9.56 -2.64 -20.01
C VAL A 153 -11.07 -2.60 -20.14
N ALA A 154 -11.67 -3.68 -20.64
CA ALA A 154 -13.11 -3.79 -20.79
C ALA A 154 -13.81 -3.97 -19.44
N VAL A 155 -14.93 -3.29 -19.26
CA VAL A 155 -15.77 -3.34 -18.05
C VAL A 155 -17.24 -3.47 -18.40
N VAL A 156 -17.98 -4.16 -17.53
CA VAL A 156 -19.43 -4.32 -17.63
C VAL A 156 -20.11 -3.66 -16.43
N ALA A 157 -21.26 -3.03 -16.67
CA ALA A 157 -22.06 -2.43 -15.61
C ALA A 157 -22.76 -3.53 -14.79
N ASP A 158 -22.64 -3.44 -13.47
CA ASP A 158 -23.34 -4.28 -12.50
C ASP A 158 -24.01 -3.37 -11.47
N GLY A 159 -25.28 -3.02 -11.73
CA GLY A 159 -25.99 -2.01 -10.98
C GLY A 159 -25.30 -0.64 -11.03
N ALA A 160 -24.87 -0.14 -9.87
CA ALA A 160 -24.18 1.15 -9.73
C ALA A 160 -22.65 1.04 -9.81
N VAL A 161 -22.10 -0.16 -9.97
CA VAL A 161 -20.65 -0.41 -10.02
C VAL A 161 -20.24 -0.97 -11.38
N TRP A 162 -18.94 -0.92 -11.64
CA TRP A 162 -18.33 -1.51 -12.83
C TRP A 162 -17.49 -2.71 -12.41
N GLN A 163 -17.60 -3.80 -13.17
CA GLN A 163 -16.79 -5.01 -13.02
C GLN A 163 -15.91 -5.21 -14.24
N TYR A 164 -14.76 -5.88 -14.08
CA TYR A 164 -13.93 -6.28 -15.21
C TYR A 164 -14.68 -7.28 -16.08
N ALA A 165 -14.65 -7.07 -17.41
CA ALA A 165 -15.27 -8.00 -18.36
C ALA A 165 -14.43 -9.26 -18.54
N ASP A 166 -13.10 -9.15 -18.42
CA ASP A 166 -12.18 -10.29 -18.43
C ASP A 166 -12.38 -11.14 -17.15
N PRO A 167 -12.77 -12.42 -17.26
CA PRO A 167 -12.96 -13.30 -16.11
C PRO A 167 -11.70 -13.46 -15.24
N ALA A 168 -10.50 -13.41 -15.83
CA ALA A 168 -9.26 -13.52 -15.07
C ALA A 168 -9.07 -12.29 -14.16
N LEU A 169 -9.32 -11.08 -14.67
CA LEU A 169 -9.26 -9.85 -13.88
C LEU A 169 -10.41 -9.77 -12.87
N ALA A 170 -11.60 -10.24 -13.25
CA ALA A 170 -12.77 -10.30 -12.38
C ALA A 170 -12.61 -11.31 -11.24
N ALA A 171 -11.83 -12.37 -11.41
CA ALA A 171 -11.53 -13.36 -10.37
C ALA A 171 -10.42 -12.92 -9.40
N LEU A 172 -9.66 -11.87 -9.71
CA LEU A 172 -8.59 -11.39 -8.84
C LEU A 172 -9.12 -11.02 -7.45
N PRO A 173 -8.35 -11.25 -6.37
CA PRO A 173 -8.71 -10.78 -5.05
C PRO A 173 -8.74 -9.24 -4.98
N ALA A 174 -9.35 -8.71 -3.93
CA ALA A 174 -9.65 -7.29 -3.83
C ALA A 174 -8.38 -6.42 -3.79
N ALA A 175 -7.32 -6.88 -3.14
CA ALA A 175 -6.04 -6.17 -3.07
C ALA A 175 -5.42 -5.96 -4.46
N GLU A 176 -5.36 -7.00 -5.28
CA GLU A 176 -4.83 -7.00 -6.63
C GLU A 176 -5.68 -6.12 -7.56
N LYS A 177 -7.02 -6.18 -7.41
CA LYS A 177 -7.92 -5.28 -8.14
C LYS A 177 -7.68 -3.81 -7.78
N HIS A 178 -7.33 -3.49 -6.53
CA HIS A 178 -6.97 -2.10 -6.17
C HIS A 178 -5.72 -1.63 -6.89
N LEU A 179 -4.72 -2.50 -7.08
CA LEU A 179 -3.54 -2.17 -7.89
C LEU A 179 -3.93 -1.90 -9.35
N LEU A 180 -4.79 -2.73 -9.95
CA LEU A 180 -5.26 -2.52 -11.33
C LEU A 180 -6.08 -1.23 -11.50
N ARG A 181 -6.82 -0.81 -10.47
CA ARG A 181 -7.58 0.45 -10.48
C ARG A 181 -6.69 1.69 -10.54
N LEU A 182 -5.42 1.58 -10.18
CA LEU A 182 -4.47 2.69 -10.31
C LEU A 182 -4.21 3.04 -11.78
N GLY A 183 -4.44 2.09 -12.69
CA GLY A 183 -4.07 2.20 -14.10
C GLY A 183 -2.64 1.71 -14.35
N PRO A 184 -2.27 1.51 -15.62
CA PRO A 184 -1.05 0.78 -15.97
C PRO A 184 0.23 1.47 -15.49
N ASP A 185 0.35 2.78 -15.68
CA ASP A 185 1.54 3.54 -15.31
C ASP A 185 1.72 3.59 -13.79
N ASN A 186 0.65 3.93 -13.07
CA ASN A 186 0.67 4.01 -11.62
C ASN A 186 0.91 2.63 -10.98
N ALA A 187 0.26 1.57 -11.48
CA ALA A 187 0.45 0.21 -10.99
C ALA A 187 1.91 -0.24 -11.13
N ARG A 188 2.54 -0.01 -12.28
CA ARG A 188 3.94 -0.36 -12.51
C ARG A 188 4.88 0.45 -11.64
N ALA A 189 4.62 1.75 -11.43
CA ALA A 189 5.40 2.59 -10.53
C ALA A 189 5.32 2.10 -9.07
N VAL A 190 4.12 1.72 -8.61
CA VAL A 190 3.91 1.11 -7.29
C VAL A 190 4.64 -0.23 -7.19
N GLN A 191 4.53 -1.12 -8.18
CA GLN A 191 5.24 -2.40 -8.18
C GLN A 191 6.76 -2.23 -8.16
N ALA A 192 7.31 -1.28 -8.92
CA ALA A 192 8.74 -0.96 -8.87
C ALA A 192 9.15 -0.51 -7.47
N LYS A 193 8.39 0.42 -6.86
CA LYS A 193 8.67 0.90 -5.51
C LYS A 193 8.58 -0.21 -4.45
N LEU A 194 7.61 -1.10 -4.56
CA LEU A 194 7.46 -2.24 -3.66
C LEU A 194 8.66 -3.20 -3.76
N ARG A 195 9.19 -3.45 -4.96
CA ARG A 195 10.41 -4.26 -5.14
C ARG A 195 11.63 -3.59 -4.49
N GLU A 196 11.78 -2.27 -4.64
CA GLU A 196 12.85 -1.51 -3.97
C GLU A 196 12.76 -1.64 -2.44
N LEU A 197 11.57 -1.47 -1.87
CA LEU A 197 11.34 -1.58 -0.43
C LEU A 197 11.62 -3.00 0.06
N ALA A 198 11.16 -4.03 -0.65
CA ALA A 198 11.45 -5.42 -0.32
C ALA A 198 12.95 -5.70 -0.30
N ALA A 199 13.69 -5.24 -1.31
CA ALA A 199 15.14 -5.39 -1.37
C ALA A 199 15.85 -4.66 -0.21
N ALA A 200 15.45 -3.43 0.12
CA ALA A 200 16.04 -2.65 1.21
C ALA A 200 15.74 -3.22 2.62
N LEU A 201 14.65 -3.98 2.74
CA LEU A 201 14.28 -4.72 3.94
C LEU A 201 14.88 -6.13 3.99
N GLY A 202 15.46 -6.62 2.89
CA GLY A 202 15.98 -7.99 2.80
C GLY A 202 14.88 -9.06 2.77
N LEU A 203 13.68 -8.70 2.30
CA LEU A 203 12.55 -9.62 2.19
C LEU A 203 12.71 -10.55 0.99
N SER A 204 12.43 -11.83 1.20
CA SER A 204 12.29 -12.80 0.11
C SER A 204 10.82 -12.87 -0.28
N LEU A 205 10.49 -12.38 -1.48
CA LEU A 205 9.12 -12.41 -1.99
C LEU A 205 8.75 -13.84 -2.44
N PRO A 206 7.52 -14.30 -2.16
CA PRO A 206 7.02 -15.59 -2.63
C PRO A 206 6.74 -15.59 -4.14
#